data_AF-A0A096PSG5-F1
#
_entry.id   AF-A0A096PSG5-F1
#
_cell.length_a   1.000
_cell.length_b   1.000
_cell.length_c   1.000
_cell.angle_alpha   90.00
_cell.angle_beta   90.00
_cell.angle_gamma   90.00
#
_symmetry.space_group_name_H-M   'P 1'
#
loop_
_entity.id
_entity.type
_entity.pdbx_description
1 polymer ?
#
loop_
_entity_poly.entity_id
_entity_poly.type
_entity_poly.pdbx_seq_one_letter_code
_entity_poly.pdbx_strand_id
1 'polypeptide(L)'
;MPVRRRQPRRPETGAAERYREMGIGAALSRPWDYPTACGELAALLRLGYADLPKAAQALVASDVLLAFRLLPDVQTGYAVSTANVLLQAVEVALPKQKKAQAVSEFKHSIIAHKRRARVQQISGSPHIPQDILVHIFSFLDMHSLVAAGLVC
;
A
#
# COMPACT_ATOMS: atom_id res chain seq x y z
N MET A 1 0.42 -55.15 -10.70
CA MET A 1 -0.33 -53.95 -10.24
C MET A 1 0.65 -52.98 -9.60
N PRO A 2 1.04 -51.87 -10.23
CA PRO A 2 1.94 -50.91 -9.59
C PRO A 2 1.14 -49.94 -8.72
N VAL A 3 1.50 -49.89 -7.44
CA VAL A 3 0.97 -48.94 -6.45
C VAL A 3 1.39 -47.53 -6.87
N ARG A 4 0.42 -46.71 -7.31
CA ARG A 4 0.61 -45.27 -7.52
C ARG A 4 0.97 -44.61 -6.19
N ARG A 5 2.26 -44.38 -5.94
CA ARG A 5 2.72 -43.46 -4.90
C ARG A 5 2.18 -42.07 -5.23
N ARG A 6 1.14 -41.63 -4.49
CA ARG A 6 0.69 -40.24 -4.50
C ARG A 6 1.83 -39.39 -3.92
N GLN A 7 2.47 -38.58 -4.75
CA GLN A 7 3.31 -37.48 -4.29
C GLN A 7 2.49 -36.53 -3.40
N PRO A 8 3.08 -35.95 -2.33
CA PRO A 8 2.38 -34.97 -1.52
C PRO A 8 2.19 -33.69 -2.34
N ARG A 9 0.93 -33.31 -2.59
CA ARG A 9 0.57 -31.96 -3.06
C ARG A 9 0.99 -30.95 -1.99
N ARG A 10 2.17 -30.34 -2.10
CA ARG A 10 2.55 -29.13 -1.35
C ARG A 10 3.27 -28.12 -2.25
N PRO A 11 2.50 -27.27 -2.96
CA PRO A 11 3.00 -25.93 -3.27
C PRO A 11 2.02 -24.79 -2.89
N GLU A 12 0.74 -25.07 -2.65
CA GLU A 12 -0.30 -24.02 -2.55
C GLU A 12 -0.21 -23.16 -1.28
N THR A 13 0.23 -23.73 -0.16
CA THR A 13 0.39 -23.02 1.12
C THR A 13 1.69 -22.21 1.18
N GLY A 14 2.79 -22.68 0.59
CA GLY A 14 4.10 -22.04 0.72
C GLY A 14 4.19 -20.67 0.03
N ALA A 15 3.46 -20.43 -1.06
CA ALA A 15 3.40 -19.09 -1.66
C ALA A 15 2.57 -18.11 -0.80
N ALA A 16 1.47 -18.58 -0.22
CA ALA A 16 0.65 -17.77 0.68
C ALA A 16 1.37 -17.46 2.00
N GLU A 17 2.16 -18.40 2.50
CA GLU A 17 2.99 -18.23 3.69
C GLU A 17 4.12 -17.21 3.45
N ARG A 18 4.89 -17.37 2.37
CA ARG A 18 5.88 -16.37 1.94
C ARG A 18 5.27 -14.99 1.76
N TYR A 19 4.05 -14.92 1.22
CA TYR A 19 3.34 -13.64 1.12
C TYR A 19 3.08 -13.01 2.49
N ARG A 20 2.63 -13.79 3.48
CA ARG A 20 2.43 -13.29 4.84
C ARG A 20 3.74 -12.85 5.50
N GLU A 21 4.83 -13.60 5.28
CA GLU A 21 6.15 -13.28 5.80
C GLU A 21 6.69 -11.93 5.30
N MET A 22 6.28 -11.49 4.10
CA MET A 22 6.61 -10.14 3.61
C MET A 22 6.02 -9.01 4.47
N GLY A 23 5.00 -9.29 5.29
CA GLY A 23 4.48 -8.33 6.27
C GLY A 23 3.80 -7.09 5.68
N ILE A 24 3.39 -7.13 4.41
CA ILE A 24 2.80 -5.97 3.69
C ILE A 24 1.58 -5.42 4.43
N GLY A 25 0.64 -6.28 4.84
CA GLY A 25 -0.53 -5.88 5.63
C GLY A 25 -0.18 -5.16 6.94
N ALA A 26 0.89 -5.58 7.63
CA ALA A 26 1.36 -4.91 8.85
C ALA A 26 2.01 -3.55 8.54
N ALA A 27 2.75 -3.46 7.43
CA ALA A 27 3.35 -2.20 6.96
C ALA A 27 2.29 -1.15 6.60
N LEU A 28 1.15 -1.56 6.00
CA LEU A 28 0.04 -0.65 5.71
C LEU A 28 -0.51 0.06 6.95
N SER A 29 -0.40 -0.55 8.12
CA SER A 29 -0.90 0.05 9.37
C SER A 29 0.02 1.14 9.93
N ARG A 30 1.24 1.29 9.38
CA ARG A 30 2.22 2.28 9.82
C ARG A 30 2.23 3.45 8.81
N PRO A 31 1.91 4.70 9.23
CA PRO A 31 1.75 5.82 8.29
C PRO A 31 2.97 6.09 7.40
N TRP A 32 4.18 5.87 7.91
CA TRP A 32 5.44 6.07 7.18
C TRP A 32 5.77 4.94 6.20
N ASP A 33 5.29 3.72 6.44
CA ASP A 33 5.51 2.57 5.55
C ASP A 33 4.37 2.39 4.54
N TYR A 34 3.21 3.01 4.78
CA TYR A 34 2.02 2.88 3.94
C TYR A 34 2.30 3.14 2.45
N PRO A 35 2.98 4.23 2.03
CA PRO A 35 3.21 4.50 0.62
C PRO A 35 4.06 3.41 -0.06
N THR A 36 5.10 2.93 0.64
CA THR A 36 5.96 1.84 0.18
C THR A 36 5.15 0.55 0.04
N ALA A 37 4.34 0.19 1.04
CA ALA A 37 3.48 -0.98 1.00
C ALA A 37 2.44 -0.92 -0.14
N CYS A 38 1.87 0.25 -0.44
CA CYS A 38 1.03 0.44 -1.63
C CYS A 38 1.81 0.22 -2.94
N GLY A 39 3.05 0.69 -3.01
CA GLY A 39 3.96 0.45 -4.13
C GLY A 39 4.23 -1.04 -4.36
N GLU A 40 4.56 -1.77 -3.29
CA GLU A 40 4.79 -3.22 -3.34
C GLU A 40 3.55 -3.98 -3.80
N LEU A 41 2.37 -3.64 -3.29
CA LEU A 41 1.10 -4.22 -3.78
C LEU A 41 0.87 -3.94 -5.26
N ALA A 42 1.15 -2.72 -5.72
CA ALA A 42 1.00 -2.35 -7.12
C ALA A 42 1.97 -3.13 -8.02
N ALA A 43 3.21 -3.33 -7.57
CA ALA A 43 4.20 -4.14 -8.26
C ALA A 43 3.75 -5.62 -8.34
N LEU A 44 3.30 -6.22 -7.24
CA LEU A 44 2.78 -7.58 -7.22
C LEU A 44 1.59 -7.78 -8.17
N LEU A 45 0.67 -6.80 -8.20
CA LEU A 45 -0.46 -6.82 -9.11
C LEU A 45 -0.03 -6.79 -10.57
N ARG A 46 0.95 -5.95 -10.93
CA ARG A 46 1.43 -5.79 -12.30
C ARG A 46 2.29 -6.97 -12.78
N LEU A 47 3.10 -7.53 -11.89
CA LEU A 47 4.16 -8.47 -12.28
C LEU A 47 3.70 -9.93 -12.29
N GLY A 48 2.72 -10.33 -11.48
CA GLY A 48 2.44 -11.75 -11.35
C GLY A 48 1.18 -12.15 -10.60
N TYR A 49 0.21 -11.25 -10.40
CA TYR A 49 -0.99 -11.61 -9.65
C TYR A 49 -1.75 -12.80 -10.26
N ALA A 50 -1.82 -12.90 -11.59
CA ALA A 50 -2.48 -14.01 -12.28
C ALA A 50 -1.79 -15.37 -12.03
N ASP A 51 -0.46 -15.36 -11.84
CA ASP A 51 0.37 -16.54 -11.66
C ASP A 51 0.43 -17.01 -10.19
N LEU A 52 -0.02 -16.18 -9.26
CA LEU A 52 -0.08 -16.54 -7.85
C LEU A 52 -1.11 -17.66 -7.59
N PRO A 53 -0.82 -18.61 -6.67
CA PRO A 53 -1.82 -19.55 -6.18
C PRO A 53 -3.04 -18.83 -5.58
N LYS A 54 -4.23 -19.45 -5.66
CA LYS A 54 -5.49 -18.83 -5.24
C LYS A 54 -5.49 -18.31 -3.81
N ALA A 55 -4.80 -19.02 -2.90
CA ALA A 55 -4.63 -18.58 -1.52
C ALA A 55 -3.85 -17.26 -1.42
N ALA A 56 -2.74 -17.11 -2.16
CA ALA A 56 -1.96 -15.88 -2.21
C ALA A 56 -2.72 -14.74 -2.91
N GLN A 57 -3.44 -15.03 -4.01
CA GLN A 57 -4.33 -14.06 -4.66
C GLN A 57 -5.42 -13.52 -3.72
N ALA A 58 -5.93 -14.34 -2.79
CA ALA A 58 -6.90 -13.91 -1.81
C ALA A 58 -6.28 -12.94 -0.80
N LEU A 59 -5.06 -13.23 -0.32
CA LEU A 59 -4.33 -12.36 0.61
C LEU A 59 -3.98 -11.01 -0.03
N VAL A 60 -3.41 -11.01 -1.24
CA VAL A 60 -3.10 -9.77 -1.98
C VAL A 60 -4.35 -8.91 -2.17
N ALA A 61 -5.47 -9.52 -2.57
CA ALA A 61 -6.72 -8.79 -2.73
C ALA A 61 -7.28 -8.23 -1.40
N SER A 62 -7.06 -8.95 -0.29
CA SER A 62 -7.41 -8.48 1.05
C SER A 62 -6.56 -7.27 1.45
N ASP A 63 -5.26 -7.33 1.22
CA ASP A 63 -4.32 -6.26 1.57
C ASP A 63 -4.54 -5.01 0.71
N VAL A 64 -4.96 -5.16 -0.55
CA VAL A 64 -5.43 -4.05 -1.40
C VAL A 64 -6.64 -3.34 -0.77
N LEU A 65 -7.63 -4.09 -0.30
CA LEU A 65 -8.80 -3.50 0.37
C LEU A 65 -8.40 -2.84 1.69
N LEU A 66 -7.50 -3.46 2.45
CA LEU A 66 -6.96 -2.89 3.67
C LEU A 66 -6.26 -1.55 3.40
N ALA A 67 -5.41 -1.49 2.37
CA ALA A 67 -4.72 -0.27 1.97
C ALA A 67 -5.72 0.87 1.72
N PHE A 68 -6.75 0.61 0.91
CA PHE A 68 -7.76 1.64 0.65
C PHE A 68 -8.53 2.05 1.90
N ARG A 69 -8.91 1.12 2.78
CA ARG A 69 -9.59 1.45 4.04
C ARG A 69 -8.76 2.30 4.99
N LEU A 70 -7.44 2.13 4.98
CA LEU A 70 -6.51 2.87 5.84
C LEU A 70 -6.11 4.24 5.27
N LEU A 71 -6.34 4.49 3.97
CA LEU A 71 -6.04 5.76 3.32
C LEU A 71 -6.57 7.01 4.08
N PRO A 72 -7.78 7.01 4.68
CA PRO A 72 -8.26 8.16 5.46
C PRO A 72 -7.45 8.45 6.71
N ASP A 73 -6.74 7.45 7.26
CA ASP A 73 -5.92 7.58 8.48
C ASP A 73 -4.51 8.11 8.17
N VAL A 74 -4.04 7.94 6.92
CA VAL A 74 -2.71 8.37 6.48
C VAL A 74 -2.78 9.77 5.89
N GLN A 75 -2.19 10.75 6.57
CA GLN A 75 -2.36 12.20 6.31
C GLN A 75 -1.25 12.80 5.46
N THR A 76 -0.76 12.08 4.45
CA THR A 76 0.30 12.59 3.56
C THR A 76 -0.18 12.64 2.11
N GLY A 77 0.19 13.70 1.38
CA GLY A 77 -0.10 13.81 -0.06
C GLY A 77 0.54 12.65 -0.86
N TYR A 78 1.70 12.18 -0.39
CA TYR A 78 2.41 11.02 -0.94
C TYR A 78 1.64 9.69 -0.77
N ALA A 79 0.89 9.52 0.32
CA ALA A 79 0.03 8.35 0.49
C ALA A 79 -1.12 8.33 -0.53
N VAL A 80 -1.67 9.51 -0.87
CA VAL A 80 -2.73 9.61 -1.89
C VAL A 80 -2.20 9.28 -3.28
N SER A 81 -1.00 9.76 -3.64
CA SER A 81 -0.42 9.48 -4.96
C SER A 81 -0.11 7.98 -5.13
N THR A 82 0.50 7.35 -4.12
CA THR A 82 0.80 5.91 -4.15
C THR A 82 -0.47 5.04 -4.12
N ALA A 83 -1.52 5.45 -3.39
CA ALA A 83 -2.81 4.76 -3.43
C ALA A 83 -3.49 4.86 -4.82
N ASN A 84 -3.31 5.96 -5.55
CA ASN A 84 -3.78 6.07 -6.94
C ASN A 84 -3.00 5.14 -7.89
N VAL A 85 -1.68 5.01 -7.71
CA VAL A 85 -0.86 4.05 -8.47
C VAL A 85 -1.33 2.61 -8.21
N LEU A 86 -1.67 2.29 -6.96
CA LEU A 86 -2.27 1.00 -6.59
C LEU A 86 -3.64 0.80 -7.25
N LEU A 87 -4.50 1.83 -7.28
CA LEU A 87 -5.80 1.77 -7.97
C LEU A 87 -5.65 1.44 -9.46
N GLN A 88 -4.71 2.07 -10.15
CA GLN A 88 -4.44 1.76 -11.56
C GLN A 88 -4.00 0.31 -11.74
N ALA A 89 -3.14 -0.22 -10.86
CA ALA A 89 -2.73 -1.62 -10.90
C ALA A 89 -3.93 -2.57 -10.65
N VAL A 90 -4.82 -2.22 -9.71
CA VAL A 90 -6.07 -2.93 -9.42
C VAL A 90 -6.98 -3.01 -10.64
N GLU A 91 -7.14 -1.90 -11.37
CA GLU A 91 -8.05 -1.85 -12.52
C GLU A 91 -7.63 -2.75 -13.68
N VAL A 92 -6.32 -3.00 -13.80
CA VAL A 92 -5.71 -3.83 -14.83
C VAL A 92 -5.63 -5.29 -14.40
N ALA A 93 -5.20 -5.57 -13.16
CA ALA A 93 -4.82 -6.92 -12.73
C ALA A 93 -5.95 -7.71 -12.03
N LEU A 94 -6.88 -7.05 -11.33
CA LEU A 94 -7.89 -7.75 -10.53
C LEU A 94 -9.09 -8.23 -11.37
N PRO A 95 -9.64 -9.41 -11.07
CA PRO A 95 -10.86 -9.90 -11.71
C PRO A 95 -12.07 -9.03 -11.35
N LYS A 96 -13.06 -8.99 -12.25
CA LYS A 96 -14.22 -8.07 -12.24
C LYS A 96 -14.84 -7.82 -10.86
N GLN A 97 -15.13 -8.88 -10.10
CA GLN A 97 -15.75 -8.77 -8.78
C GLN A 97 -14.84 -8.07 -7.75
N LYS A 98 -13.59 -8.53 -7.60
CA LYS A 98 -12.62 -7.96 -6.65
C LYS A 98 -12.25 -6.53 -7.03
N LYS A 99 -12.09 -6.26 -8.32
CA LYS A 99 -11.86 -4.92 -8.86
C LYS A 99 -13.00 -3.97 -8.50
N ALA A 100 -14.25 -4.36 -8.75
CA ALA A 100 -15.41 -3.51 -8.42
C ALA A 100 -15.46 -3.17 -6.93
N GLN A 101 -15.22 -4.16 -6.07
CA GLN A 101 -15.14 -3.96 -4.63
C GLN A 101 -14.02 -2.97 -4.25
N ALA A 102 -12.80 -3.18 -4.75
CA ALA A 102 -11.65 -2.34 -4.43
C ALA A 102 -11.81 -0.90 -4.94
N VAL A 103 -12.33 -0.71 -6.17
CA VAL A 103 -12.64 0.63 -6.72
C VAL A 103 -13.72 1.32 -5.89
N SER A 104 -14.74 0.60 -5.44
CA SER A 104 -15.78 1.17 -4.58
C SER A 104 -15.21 1.61 -3.23
N GLU A 105 -14.36 0.79 -2.61
CA GLU A 105 -13.69 1.10 -1.34
C GLU A 105 -12.78 2.33 -1.47
N PHE A 106 -11.98 2.40 -2.54
CA PHE A 106 -11.13 3.55 -2.82
C PHE A 106 -11.93 4.85 -2.93
N LYS A 107 -13.05 4.83 -3.66
CA LYS A 107 -13.92 6.02 -3.83
C LYS A 107 -14.48 6.50 -2.48
N HIS A 108 -14.92 5.59 -1.63
CA HIS A 108 -15.40 5.97 -0.28
C HIS A 108 -14.26 6.53 0.58
N SER A 109 -13.10 5.88 0.53
CA SER A 109 -11.94 6.22 1.34
C SER A 109 -11.32 7.55 0.92
N ILE A 110 -11.23 7.88 -0.37
CA ILE A 110 -10.70 9.18 -0.82
C ILE A 110 -11.64 10.33 -0.40
N ILE A 111 -12.94 10.10 -0.34
CA ILE A 111 -13.91 11.08 0.17
C ILE A 111 -13.69 11.27 1.68
N ALA A 112 -13.57 10.18 2.44
CA ALA A 112 -13.31 10.24 3.87
C ALA A 112 -11.98 10.95 4.19
N HIS A 113 -10.91 10.64 3.44
CA HIS A 113 -9.61 11.30 3.53
C HIS A 113 -9.74 12.82 3.32
N LYS A 114 -10.39 13.25 2.22
CA LYS A 114 -10.60 14.68 1.92
C LYS A 114 -11.42 15.39 3.00
N ARG A 115 -12.43 14.72 3.58
CA ARG A 115 -13.23 15.27 4.69
C ARG A 115 -12.39 15.50 5.93
N ARG A 116 -11.53 14.53 6.30
CA ARG A 116 -10.62 14.66 7.46
C ARG A 116 -9.57 15.74 7.25
N ALA A 117 -8.97 15.82 6.07
CA ALA A 117 -8.00 16.87 5.75
C ALA A 117 -8.60 18.29 5.95
N ARG A 118 -9.87 18.50 5.59
CA ARG A 118 -10.57 19.78 5.82
C ARG A 118 -10.77 20.07 7.31
N VAL A 119 -11.19 19.08 8.10
CA VAL A 119 -11.37 19.25 9.56
C VAL A 119 -10.03 19.60 10.23
N GLN A 120 -8.94 19.00 9.78
CA GLN A 120 -7.59 19.26 10.29
C GLN A 120 -7.04 20.62 9.90
N GLN A 121 -7.32 21.09 8.68
CA GLN A 121 -6.99 22.46 8.28
C GLN A 121 -7.68 23.50 9.17
N ILE A 122 -8.91 23.24 9.60
CA ILE A 122 -9.68 24.12 10.49
C ILE A 122 -9.13 24.10 11.92
N SER A 123 -8.56 22.97 12.36
CA SER A 123 -7.99 22.79 13.71
C SER A 123 -6.51 23.19 13.84
N GLY A 124 -5.92 23.71 12.76
CA GLY A 124 -4.51 24.07 12.69
C GLY A 124 -3.65 22.83 12.47
N SER A 125 -2.95 22.77 11.34
CA SER A 125 -1.94 21.73 11.12
C SER A 125 -0.84 21.86 12.18
N PRO A 126 -0.26 20.76 12.69
CA PRO A 126 0.97 20.83 13.47
C PRO A 126 2.09 21.31 12.56
N HIS A 127 2.30 22.62 12.50
CA HIS A 127 3.42 23.23 11.79
C HIS A 127 4.66 22.96 12.62
N ILE A 128 5.63 22.23 12.06
CA ILE A 128 6.95 22.11 12.68
C ILE A 128 7.55 23.53 12.64
N PRO A 129 7.94 24.12 13.79
CA PRO A 129 8.57 25.43 13.83
C PRO A 129 9.79 25.50 12.89
N GLN A 130 9.98 26.66 12.26
CA GLN A 130 11.00 26.86 11.22
C GLN A 130 12.42 26.54 11.73
N ASP A 131 12.70 26.87 12.99
CA ASP A 131 13.94 26.58 13.72
C ASP A 131 14.21 25.08 13.85
N ILE A 132 13.17 24.26 14.07
CA ILE A 132 13.31 22.80 14.12
C ILE A 132 13.59 22.24 12.72
N LEU A 133 12.96 22.78 11.67
CA LEU A 133 13.24 22.38 10.29
C LEU A 133 14.69 22.70 9.90
N VAL A 134 15.17 23.91 10.21
CA VAL A 134 16.57 24.30 9.97
C VAL A 134 17.51 23.37 10.74
N HIS A 135 17.18 23.03 11.98
CA HIS A 135 17.98 22.10 12.78
C HIS A 135 18.04 20.69 12.14
N ILE A 136 16.91 20.14 11.70
CA ILE A 136 16.87 18.82 11.03
C ILE A 136 17.69 18.85 9.73
N PHE A 137 17.48 19.86 8.88
CA PHE A 137 18.18 19.97 7.60
C PHE A 137 19.67 20.30 7.75
N SER A 138 20.10 20.84 8.90
CA SER A 138 21.52 21.07 9.18
C SER A 138 22.34 19.78 9.33
N PHE A 139 21.68 18.65 9.61
CA PHE A 139 22.31 17.33 9.67
C PHE A 139 22.44 16.63 8.30
N LEU A 140 21.83 17.17 7.25
CA LEU A 140 21.94 16.59 5.90
C LEU A 140 23.21 17.08 5.20
N ASP A 141 23.87 16.20 4.46
CA ASP A 141 24.90 16.59 3.52
C ASP A 141 24.30 17.31 2.30
N MET A 142 25.14 17.97 1.51
CA MET A 142 24.68 18.77 0.37
C MET A 142 23.81 17.95 -0.60
N HIS A 143 24.16 16.67 -0.84
CA HIS A 143 23.40 15.79 -1.71
C HIS A 143 22.02 15.46 -1.14
N SER A 144 21.92 15.13 0.15
CA SER A 144 20.62 14.84 0.80
C SER A 144 19.76 16.08 0.94
N LEU A 145 20.36 17.25 1.14
CA LEU A 145 19.63 18.52 1.22
C LEU A 145 18.99 18.89 -0.13
N VAL A 146 19.73 18.71 -1.23
CA VAL A 146 19.20 18.88 -2.59
C VAL A 146 18.10 17.87 -2.86
N ALA A 147 18.29 16.59 -2.48
CA ALA A 147 17.27 15.56 -2.65
C ALA A 147 15.97 15.89 -1.87
N ALA A 148 16.09 16.39 -0.64
CA ALA A 148 14.94 16.82 0.17
C ALA A 148 14.19 18.01 -0.46
N GLY A 149 14.91 18.93 -1.11
CA GLY A 149 14.32 20.07 -1.82
C GLY A 149 13.54 19.72 -3.09
N LEU A 150 13.66 18.48 -3.59
CA LEU A 150 12.95 17.99 -4.79
C LEU A 150 11.61 17.31 -4.47
N VAL A 151 11.18 17.25 -3.20
CA VAL A 151 9.99 16.49 -2.75
C VAL A 151 8.71 17.34 -2.73
N CYS A 152 8.64 18.44 -3.49
CA CYS A 152 7.47 19.34 -3.53
C CYS A 152 6.61 19.16 -4.78
#